data_AF-A0A956L994-F1
#
_entry.id   AF-A0A956L994-F1
#
_cell.length_a   1.000
_cell.length_b   1.000
_cell.length_c   1.000
_cell.angle_alpha   90.00
_cell.angle_beta   90.00
_cell.angle_gamma   90.00
#
_symmetry.space_group_name_H-M   'P 1'
#
loop_
_entity.id
_entity.type
_entity.pdbx_description
1 polymer ?
#
loop_
_entity_poly.entity_id
_entity_poly.type
_entity_poly.pdbx_seq_one_letter_code
_entity_poly.pdbx_strand_id
1 'polypeptide(L)'
;MSDATSSDVEERRIEALLAAQTRGSASAAEAEELALYVQQRPELRERVEQARRHGELGQGWLERVERDHQVQLAEQAPRARLERGLGLGLAGVGMVLWLLSPVIGAPVVGMGTLVLLYSIVRVRLQTHATDPYKDVIR
;
A
#
# COMPACT_ATOMS: atom_id res chain seq x y z
N MET A 1 -14.12 -35.54 37.85
CA MET A 1 -14.51 -34.19 37.36
C MET A 1 -13.26 -33.38 37.03
N SER A 2 -12.40 -33.82 36.09
CA SER A 2 -11.14 -33.10 35.75
C SER A 2 -10.83 -32.99 34.26
N ASP A 3 -11.73 -33.41 33.37
CA ASP A 3 -11.45 -33.42 31.91
C ASP A 3 -11.64 -32.06 31.23
N ALA A 4 -12.53 -31.21 31.77
CA ALA A 4 -12.89 -29.94 31.14
C ALA A 4 -11.72 -28.95 31.04
N THR A 5 -10.79 -28.97 32.00
CA THR A 5 -9.67 -28.01 32.04
C THR A 5 -8.59 -28.32 31.01
N SER A 6 -8.38 -29.60 30.70
CA SER A 6 -7.38 -30.04 29.71
C SER A 6 -7.85 -29.67 28.29
N SER A 7 -9.11 -29.99 27.97
CA SER A 7 -9.72 -29.64 26.68
C SER A 7 -9.72 -28.14 26.42
N ASP A 8 -9.99 -27.32 27.45
CA ASP A 8 -9.98 -25.85 27.31
C ASP A 8 -8.58 -25.29 27.04
N VAL A 9 -7.53 -25.91 27.58
CA VAL A 9 -6.14 -25.50 27.32
C VAL A 9 -5.71 -25.89 25.91
N GLU A 10 -6.07 -27.09 25.47
CA GLU A 10 -5.79 -27.55 24.11
C GLU A 10 -6.51 -26.70 23.06
N GLU A 11 -7.79 -26.37 23.27
CA GLU A 11 -8.54 -25.54 22.32
C GLU A 11 -7.92 -24.14 22.17
N ARG A 12 -7.50 -23.52 23.28
CA ARG A 12 -6.76 -22.24 23.25
C ARG A 12 -5.43 -22.37 22.52
N ARG A 13 -4.73 -23.51 22.66
CA ARG A 13 -3.47 -23.76 21.94
C ARG A 13 -3.72 -23.87 20.44
N ILE A 14 -4.76 -24.60 20.04
CA ILE A 14 -5.16 -24.72 18.63
C ILE A 14 -5.53 -23.36 18.04
N GLU A 15 -6.28 -22.53 18.76
CA GLU A 15 -6.61 -21.16 18.35
C GLU A 15 -5.35 -20.29 18.16
N ALA A 16 -4.39 -20.38 19.08
CA ALA A 16 -3.13 -19.66 18.98
C ALA A 16 -2.31 -20.09 17.75
N LEU A 17 -2.24 -21.39 17.47
CA LEU A 17 -1.56 -21.96 16.30
C LEU A 17 -2.23 -21.52 14.99
N LEU A 18 -3.57 -21.59 14.94
CA LEU A 18 -4.35 -21.10 13.80
C LEU A 18 -4.10 -19.60 13.55
N ALA A 19 -4.12 -18.78 14.61
CA ALA A 19 -3.86 -17.35 14.51
C ALA A 19 -2.41 -17.02 14.07
N ALA A 20 -1.43 -17.81 14.48
CA ALA A 20 -0.06 -17.68 14.00
C ALA A 20 0.04 -18.03 12.50
N GLN A 21 -0.67 -19.07 12.07
CA GLN A 21 -0.67 -19.50 10.67
C GLN A 21 -1.38 -18.50 9.75
N THR A 22 -2.52 -17.93 10.16
CA THR A 22 -3.21 -16.89 9.37
C THR A 22 -2.40 -15.62 9.20
N ARG A 23 -1.58 -15.26 10.21
CA ARG A 23 -0.65 -14.14 10.13
C ARG A 23 0.64 -14.46 9.36
N GLY A 24 0.88 -15.73 9.00
CA GLY A 24 2.13 -16.18 8.38
C GLY A 24 3.34 -16.15 9.32
N SER A 25 3.12 -16.07 10.64
CA SER A 25 4.18 -16.01 11.66
C SER A 25 4.42 -17.36 12.34
N ALA A 26 3.76 -18.43 11.89
CA ALA A 26 3.92 -19.77 12.43
C ALA A 26 5.31 -20.32 12.09
N SER A 27 6.02 -20.79 13.11
CA SER A 27 7.27 -21.52 12.94
C SER A 27 7.03 -22.92 12.37
N ALA A 28 8.09 -23.56 11.86
CA ALA A 28 8.01 -24.94 11.37
C ALA A 28 7.52 -25.91 12.45
N ALA A 29 7.96 -25.73 13.70
CA ALA A 29 7.53 -26.54 14.84
C ALA A 29 6.05 -26.36 15.16
N GLU A 30 5.53 -25.13 15.10
CA GLU A 30 4.11 -24.84 15.33
C GLU A 30 3.22 -25.39 14.20
N ALA A 31 3.73 -25.38 12.96
CA ALA A 31 3.03 -25.99 11.82
C ALA A 31 2.95 -27.52 11.96
N GLU A 32 4.01 -28.17 12.43
CA GLU A 32 4.01 -29.60 12.75
C GLU A 32 3.08 -29.93 13.93
N GLU A 33 3.08 -29.11 14.98
CA GLU A 33 2.18 -29.27 16.13
C GLU A 33 0.71 -29.21 15.68
N LEU A 34 0.35 -28.24 14.84
CA LEU A 34 -0.99 -28.15 14.28
C LEU A 34 -1.33 -29.36 13.38
N ALA A 35 -0.36 -29.87 12.61
CA ALA A 35 -0.56 -31.07 11.80
C ALA A 35 -0.86 -32.30 12.66
N LEU A 36 -0.23 -32.42 13.84
CA LEU A 36 -0.53 -33.47 14.81
C LEU A 36 -1.96 -33.34 15.37
N TYR A 37 -2.41 -32.12 15.70
CA TYR A 37 -3.81 -31.90 16.13
C TYR A 37 -4.81 -32.27 15.04
N VAL A 38 -4.52 -31.96 13.76
CA VAL A 38 -5.39 -32.35 12.63
C VAL A 38 -5.43 -33.86 12.44
N GLN A 39 -4.32 -34.58 12.66
CA GLN A 39 -4.31 -36.05 12.62
C GLN A 39 -5.18 -36.67 13.72
N GLN A 40 -5.18 -36.08 14.92
CA GLN A 40 -5.99 -36.53 16.05
C GLN A 40 -7.47 -36.14 15.92
N ARG A 41 -7.76 -34.96 15.35
CA ARG A 41 -9.11 -34.40 15.17
C ARG A 41 -9.31 -33.97 13.72
N PRO A 42 -9.81 -34.85 12.84
CA PRO A 42 -9.95 -34.55 11.40
C PRO A 42 -10.93 -33.40 11.11
N GLU A 43 -11.85 -33.13 12.03
CA GLU A 43 -12.77 -31.97 11.99
C GLU A 43 -12.05 -30.61 11.99
N LEU A 44 -10.82 -30.52 12.51
CA LEU A 44 -10.02 -29.30 12.48
C LEU A 44 -9.53 -28.95 11.07
N ARG A 45 -9.51 -29.91 10.15
CA ARG A 45 -9.00 -29.71 8.79
C ARG A 45 -9.75 -28.60 8.05
N GLU A 46 -11.08 -28.58 8.17
CA GLU A 46 -11.91 -27.53 7.57
C GLU A 46 -11.64 -26.16 8.18
N ARG A 47 -11.46 -26.11 9.51
CA ARG A 47 -11.14 -24.85 10.24
C ARG A 47 -9.79 -24.29 9.80
N VAL A 48 -8.77 -25.15 9.62
CA VAL A 48 -7.45 -24.76 9.11
C VAL A 48 -7.55 -24.21 7.67
N GLU A 49 -8.28 -24.88 6.79
CA GLU A 49 -8.46 -24.43 5.41
C GLU A 49 -9.25 -23.12 5.29
N GLN A 50 -10.26 -22.92 6.14
CA GLN A 50 -10.99 -21.65 6.23
C GLN A 50 -10.08 -20.53 6.74
N ALA A 51 -9.35 -20.78 7.83
CA ALA A 51 -8.41 -19.82 8.40
C ALA A 51 -7.34 -19.40 7.38
N ARG A 52 -6.79 -20.35 6.62
CA ARG A 52 -5.83 -20.08 5.54
C ARG A 52 -6.41 -19.18 4.46
N ARG A 53 -7.62 -19.48 3.96
CA ARG A 53 -8.30 -18.64 2.95
C ARG A 53 -8.55 -17.22 3.47
N HIS A 54 -8.95 -17.08 4.74
CA HIS A 54 -9.13 -15.76 5.35
C HIS A 54 -7.81 -15.00 5.53
N GLY A 55 -6.72 -15.69 5.88
CA GLY A 55 -5.38 -15.11 5.97
C GLY A 55 -4.89 -14.59 4.63
N GLU A 56 -5.03 -15.38 3.56
CA GLU A 56 -4.63 -15.00 2.19
C GLU A 56 -5.41 -13.76 1.71
N LEU A 57 -6.72 -13.70 1.96
CA LEU A 57 -7.55 -12.53 1.64
C LEU A 57 -7.16 -11.28 2.46
N GLY A 58 -6.86 -11.46 3.75
CA GLY A 58 -6.45 -10.39 4.65
C GLY A 58 -5.08 -9.82 4.31
N GLN A 59 -4.11 -10.67 3.98
CA GLN A 59 -2.77 -10.25 3.56
C GLN A 59 -2.82 -9.50 2.24
N GLY A 60 -3.58 -9.98 1.24
CA GLY A 60 -3.76 -9.27 -0.02
C GLY A 60 -4.45 -7.90 0.14
N TRP A 61 -5.33 -7.75 1.14
CA TRP A 61 -5.90 -6.44 1.48
C TRP A 61 -4.88 -5.51 2.15
N LEU A 62 -4.08 -6.00 3.10
CA LEU A 62 -3.02 -5.22 3.74
C LEU A 62 -1.96 -4.76 2.74
N GLU A 63 -1.58 -5.63 1.80
CA GLU A 63 -0.63 -5.28 0.74
C GLU A 63 -1.17 -4.19 -0.19
N ARG A 64 -2.48 -4.17 -0.46
CA ARG A 64 -3.14 -3.08 -1.19
C ARG A 64 -3.13 -1.78 -0.39
N VAL A 65 -3.47 -1.83 0.90
CA VAL A 65 -3.49 -0.64 1.77
C VAL A 65 -2.10 -0.05 1.94
N GLU A 66 -1.07 -0.88 2.09
CA GLU A 66 0.32 -0.43 2.17
C GLU A 66 0.77 0.25 0.86
N ARG A 67 0.40 -0.32 -0.30
CA ARG A 67 0.65 0.33 -1.60
C ARG A 67 -0.08 1.67 -1.71
N ASP A 68 -1.35 1.76 -1.32
CA ASP A 68 -2.11 3.01 -1.31
C ASP A 68 -1.51 4.05 -0.36
N HIS A 69 -0.99 3.60 0.79
CA HIS A 69 -0.30 4.47 1.74
C HIS A 69 1.01 5.02 1.17
N GLN A 70 1.80 4.19 0.46
CA GLN A 70 3.02 4.66 -0.20
C GLN A 70 2.73 5.65 -1.33
N VAL A 71 1.65 5.45 -2.09
CA VAL A 71 1.18 6.43 -3.09
C VAL A 71 0.78 7.74 -2.40
N GLN A 72 0.02 7.69 -1.31
CA GLN A 72 -0.34 8.89 -0.55
C GLN A 72 0.89 9.61 0.01
N LEU A 73 1.91 8.90 0.52
CA LEU A 73 3.15 9.52 0.99
C LEU A 73 3.93 10.16 -0.15
N ALA A 74 3.94 9.54 -1.34
CA ALA A 74 4.54 10.11 -2.54
C ALA A 74 3.79 11.37 -3.01
N GLU A 75 2.46 11.39 -2.93
CA GLU A 75 1.62 12.55 -3.25
C GLU A 75 1.69 13.66 -2.20
N GLN A 76 1.88 13.30 -0.92
CA GLN A 76 2.02 14.24 0.19
C GLN A 76 3.41 14.87 0.29
N ALA A 77 4.37 14.49 -0.58
CA ALA A 77 5.68 15.11 -0.62
C ALA A 77 5.53 16.65 -0.73
N PRO A 78 5.88 17.42 0.31
CA PRO A 78 5.60 18.86 0.38
C PRO A 78 6.29 19.65 -0.75
N ARG A 79 7.37 19.10 -1.31
CA ARG A 79 8.07 19.63 -2.49
C ARG A 79 7.22 19.58 -3.77
N ALA A 80 6.43 18.52 -3.99
CA ALA A 80 5.58 18.40 -5.18
C ALA A 80 4.38 19.37 -5.13
N ARG A 81 3.81 19.62 -3.93
CA ARG A 81 2.78 20.65 -3.71
C ARG A 81 3.32 22.06 -3.90
N LEU A 82 4.53 22.35 -3.40
CA LEU A 82 5.20 23.64 -3.60
C LEU A 82 5.53 23.91 -5.08
N GLU A 83 6.02 22.92 -5.82
CA GLU A 83 6.34 23.07 -7.25
C GLU A 83 5.09 23.32 -8.11
N ARG A 84 3.98 22.60 -7.84
CA ARG A 84 2.69 22.84 -8.54
C ARG A 84 2.09 24.20 -8.18
N GLY A 85 2.19 24.63 -6.92
CA GLY A 85 1.72 25.95 -6.47
C GLY A 85 2.53 27.10 -7.06
N LEU A 86 3.86 26.96 -7.13
CA LEU A 86 4.74 27.95 -7.75
C LEU A 86 4.52 28.04 -9.26
N GLY A 87 4.38 26.91 -9.96
CA GLY A 87 4.11 26.89 -11.41
C GLY A 87 2.79 27.54 -11.78
N LEU A 88 1.70 27.22 -11.07
CA LEU A 88 0.38 27.86 -11.28
C LEU A 88 0.41 29.35 -10.91
N GLY A 89 1.09 29.71 -9.82
CA GLY A 89 1.25 31.10 -9.39
C GLY A 89 2.01 31.93 -10.43
N LEU A 90 3.14 31.43 -10.94
CA LEU A 90 3.93 32.13 -11.96
C LEU A 90 3.17 32.28 -13.29
N ALA A 91 2.47 31.24 -13.72
CA ALA A 91 1.67 31.27 -14.95
C ALA A 91 0.50 32.26 -14.83
N GLY A 92 -0.20 32.28 -13.69
CA GLY A 92 -1.29 33.22 -13.42
C GLY A 92 -0.80 34.68 -13.38
N VAL A 93 0.30 34.95 -12.68
CA VAL A 93 0.91 36.30 -12.60
C VAL A 93 1.42 36.75 -13.98
N GLY A 94 2.05 35.85 -14.74
CA GLY A 94 2.50 36.12 -16.11
C GLY A 94 1.35 36.46 -17.05
N MET A 95 0.22 35.77 -16.94
CA MET A 95 -0.97 36.00 -17.77
C MET A 95 -1.61 37.38 -17.51
N VAL A 96 -1.65 37.81 -16.24
CA VAL A 96 -2.13 39.16 -15.86
C VAL A 96 -1.15 40.24 -16.35
N LEU A 97 0.16 40.03 -16.20
CA LEU A 97 1.19 40.95 -16.69
C LEU A 97 1.17 41.08 -18.21
N TRP A 98 0.86 40.01 -18.95
CA TRP A 98 0.77 40.04 -20.41
C TRP A 98 -0.38 40.93 -20.92
N LEU A 99 -1.50 40.96 -20.19
CA LEU A 99 -2.62 41.87 -20.46
C LEU A 99 -2.26 43.35 -20.23
N LEU A 100 -1.38 43.65 -19.27
CA LEU A 100 -0.98 45.01 -18.90
C LEU A 100 0.22 45.52 -19.71
N SER A 101 1.18 44.66 -20.02
CA SER A 101 2.37 44.98 -20.79
C SER A 101 2.91 43.74 -21.50
N PRO A 102 2.66 43.58 -22.81
CA PRO A 102 3.07 42.40 -23.57
C PRO A 102 4.58 42.15 -23.57
N VAL A 103 5.38 43.23 -23.54
CA VAL A 103 6.85 43.18 -23.57
C VAL A 103 7.42 42.55 -22.30
N ILE A 104 6.77 42.78 -21.15
CA ILE A 104 7.20 42.24 -19.86
C ILE A 104 6.50 40.89 -19.57
N GLY A 105 5.23 40.75 -19.96
CA GLY A 105 4.46 39.53 -19.70
C GLY A 105 4.86 38.33 -20.55
N ALA A 106 5.23 38.53 -21.83
CA ALA A 106 5.62 37.43 -22.72
C ALA A 106 6.79 36.56 -22.19
N PRO A 107 7.92 37.11 -21.72
CA PRO A 107 8.99 36.30 -21.16
C PRO A 107 8.60 35.61 -19.85
N VAL A 108 7.75 36.23 -19.02
CA VAL A 108 7.29 35.64 -17.74
C VAL A 108 6.34 34.46 -18.00
N VAL A 109 5.42 34.59 -18.96
CA VAL A 109 4.55 33.48 -19.39
C VAL A 109 5.38 32.34 -19.98
N GLY A 110 6.36 32.65 -20.83
CA GLY A 110 7.27 31.67 -21.39
C GLY A 110 8.03 30.88 -20.32
N MET A 111 8.55 31.58 -19.30
CA MET A 111 9.28 30.96 -18.19
C MET A 111 8.37 30.10 -17.31
N GLY A 112 7.16 30.58 -16.98
CA GLY A 112 6.16 29.78 -16.25
C GLY A 112 5.74 28.52 -17.00
N THR A 113 5.57 28.62 -18.32
CA THR A 113 5.23 27.47 -19.19
C THR A 113 6.36 26.44 -19.21
N LEU A 114 7.62 26.89 -19.29
CA LEU A 114 8.80 26.02 -19.24
C LEU A 114 8.90 25.26 -17.91
N VAL A 115 8.64 25.94 -16.77
CA VAL A 115 8.65 25.30 -15.45
C VAL A 115 7.55 24.24 -15.33
N LEU A 116 6.36 24.51 -15.87
CA LEU A 116 5.28 23.53 -15.91
C LEU A 116 5.64 22.33 -16.80
N LEU A 117 6.22 22.58 -17.98
CA LEU A 117 6.65 21.52 -18.89
C LEU A 117 7.72 20.64 -18.25
N TYR A 118 8.71 21.27 -17.60
CA TYR A 118 9.76 20.57 -16.87
C TYR A 118 9.19 19.74 -15.72
N SER A 119 8.22 20.29 -14.96
CA SER A 119 7.53 19.55 -13.90
C SER A 119 6.80 18.32 -14.44
N ILE A 120 6.09 18.46 -15.58
CA ILE A 120 5.41 17.33 -16.23
C ILE A 120 6.41 16.27 -16.69
N VAL A 121 7.50 16.66 -17.34
CA VAL A 121 8.53 15.72 -17.82
C VAL A 121 9.21 15.02 -16.65
N ARG A 122 9.55 15.75 -15.59
CA ARG A 122 10.16 15.19 -14.38
C ARG A 122 9.24 14.19 -13.70
N VAL A 123 7.96 14.53 -13.51
CA VAL A 123 6.96 13.61 -12.95
C VAL A 123 6.84 12.39 -13.84
N ARG A 124 6.69 12.57 -15.16
CA ARG A 124 6.57 11.45 -16.10
C ARG A 124 7.79 10.52 -16.06
N LEU A 125 9.00 11.05 -15.99
CA LEU A 125 10.23 10.26 -15.83
C LEU A 125 10.27 9.51 -14.49
N GLN A 126 9.85 10.16 -13.40
CA GLN A 126 9.78 9.52 -12.07
C GLN A 126 8.68 8.45 -11.99
N THR A 127 7.54 8.66 -12.63
CA THR A 127 6.43 7.70 -12.66
C THR A 127 6.71 6.52 -13.59
N HIS A 128 7.42 6.73 -14.71
CA HIS A 128 7.77 5.62 -15.63
C HIS A 128 8.78 4.63 -15.02
N ALA A 129 9.61 5.09 -14.08
CA ALA A 129 10.53 4.24 -13.32
C ALA A 129 9.83 3.47 -12.18
N THR A 130 8.69 3.97 -11.72
CA THR A 130 7.95 3.44 -10.57
C THR A 130 6.48 3.23 -10.95
N ASP A 131 6.22 2.47 -12.02
CA ASP A 131 4.86 2.02 -12.32
C ASP A 131 4.55 0.81 -11.40
N PRO A 132 3.73 0.99 -10.34
CA PRO A 132 3.46 -0.04 -9.35
C PRO A 132 2.52 -1.14 -9.88
N TYR A 133 1.92 -0.94 -11.05
CA TYR A 133 0.91 -1.82 -11.63
C TYR A 133 1.45 -2.74 -12.73
N LYS A 134 2.70 -2.55 -13.16
CA LYS A 134 3.33 -3.40 -14.17
C LYS A 134 3.38 -4.88 -13.76
N ASP A 135 3.49 -5.16 -12.46
CA ASP A 135 3.59 -6.54 -11.94
C ASP A 135 2.23 -7.19 -11.64
N VAL A 136 1.12 -6.44 -11.79
CA VAL A 136 -0.25 -6.89 -11.45
C VAL A 136 -0.99 -7.47 -12.66
N ILE A 137 -0.58 -7.12 -13.88
CA ILE A 137 -1.15 -7.66 -15.13
C ILE A 137 -0.27 -8.83 -15.59
N ARG A 138 -0.38 -9.99 -14.94
CA ARG A 138 0.09 -11.25 -15.50
C ARG A 138 -0.80 -12.42 -15.11
#